data_AF-A0A941MGS9-F1
#
_entry.id   AF-A0A941MGS9-F1
#
_cell.length_a   1.000
_cell.length_b   1.000
_cell.length_c   1.000
_cell.angle_alpha   90.00
_cell.angle_beta   90.00
_cell.angle_gamma   90.00
#
_symmetry.space_group_name_H-M   'P 1'
#
loop_
_entity.id
_entity.type
_entity.pdbx_description
1 polymer ?
#
loop_
_entity_poly.entity_id
_entity_poly.type
_entity_poly.pdbx_seq_one_letter_code
_entity_poly.pdbx_strand_id
1 'polypeptide(L)'
;MHLNGVNIMPLPLVERRELLAELIAAADTGHIQFSGAFADPLKLLATSESLGLEGIVSKRRDSAYRPGPDAGLAQVQNGGVEGCKPRSPRAA
;
A
#
# COMPACT_ATOMS: atom_id res chain seq x y z
N MET A 1 6.80 -11.47 -6.93
CA MET A 1 5.53 -11.74 -6.21
C MET A 1 4.79 -12.79 -6.99
N HIS A 2 4.48 -13.93 -6.37
CA HIS A 2 3.96 -15.12 -7.06
C HIS A 2 2.82 -15.76 -6.25
N LEU A 3 1.90 -16.43 -6.94
CA LEU A 3 0.85 -17.26 -6.35
C LEU A 3 0.89 -18.63 -7.03
N ASN A 4 1.10 -19.70 -6.26
CA ASN A 4 1.20 -21.08 -6.77
C ASN A 4 2.15 -21.23 -7.96
N GLY A 5 3.30 -20.54 -7.92
CA GLY A 5 4.31 -20.54 -8.99
C GLY A 5 4.03 -19.56 -10.14
N VAL A 6 2.86 -18.93 -10.19
CA VAL A 6 2.50 -17.97 -11.25
C VAL A 6 2.90 -16.55 -10.84
N ASN A 7 3.58 -15.83 -11.75
CA ASN A 7 3.91 -14.42 -11.54
C ASN A 7 2.67 -13.54 -11.74
N ILE A 8 2.19 -12.95 -10.66
CA ILE A 8 1.02 -12.07 -10.67
C ILE A 8 1.39 -10.58 -10.68
N MET A 9 2.68 -10.22 -10.69
CA MET A 9 3.11 -8.81 -10.71
C MET A 9 2.55 -7.97 -11.87
N PRO A 10 2.36 -8.52 -13.09
CA PRO A 10 1.78 -7.76 -14.21
C PRO A 10 0.31 -7.38 -14.00
N LEU A 11 -0.40 -8.08 -13.11
CA LEU A 11 -1.82 -7.83 -12.88
C LEU A 11 -2.06 -6.47 -12.20
N PRO A 12 -3.19 -5.80 -12.49
CA PRO A 12 -3.66 -4.63 -11.77
C PRO A 12 -3.69 -4.83 -10.25
N LEU A 13 -3.54 -3.74 -9.49
CA LEU A 13 -3.59 -3.79 -8.02
C LEU A 13 -4.92 -4.38 -7.52
N VAL A 14 -6.04 -4.05 -8.16
CA VAL A 14 -7.36 -4.56 -7.76
C VAL A 14 -7.39 -6.09 -7.82
N GLU A 15 -7.03 -6.69 -8.95
CA GLU A 15 -7.01 -8.15 -9.13
C GLU A 15 -6.05 -8.83 -8.15
N ARG A 16 -4.86 -8.26 -7.95
CA ARG A 16 -3.89 -8.80 -6.99
C ARG A 16 -4.40 -8.77 -5.55
N ARG A 17 -5.22 -7.78 -5.20
CA ARG A 17 -5.82 -7.65 -3.87
C ARG A 17 -6.97 -8.62 -3.67
N GLU A 18 -7.77 -8.88 -4.70
CA GLU A 18 -8.85 -9.88 -4.67
C GLU A 18 -8.27 -11.26 -4.40
N LEU A 19 -7.24 -11.67 -5.16
CA LEU A 19 -6.53 -12.94 -4.94
C LEU A 19 -5.96 -13.06 -3.52
N LEU A 20 -5.42 -11.96 -2.98
CA LEU A 20 -4.89 -11.95 -1.61
C LEU A 20 -6.00 -12.06 -0.56
N ALA A 21 -7.14 -11.40 -0.78
CA ALA A 21 -8.28 -11.45 0.13
C ALA A 21 -8.85 -12.88 0.22
N GLU A 22 -9.00 -13.55 -0.92
CA GLU A 22 -9.42 -14.95 -0.99
C GLU A 22 -8.44 -15.87 -0.25
N LEU A 23 -7.13 -15.69 -0.45
CA LEU A 23 -6.10 -16.48 0.21
C LEU A 23 -6.13 -16.32 1.74
N ILE A 24 -6.28 -15.08 2.23
CA ILE A 24 -6.34 -14.81 3.67
C ILE A 24 -7.63 -15.36 4.28
N ALA A 25 -8.76 -15.20 3.59
CA ALA A 25 -10.04 -15.73 4.03
C ALA A 25 -10.03 -17.27 4.14
N ALA A 26 -9.34 -17.95 3.22
CA ALA A 26 -9.20 -19.41 3.24
C ALA A 26 -8.26 -19.92 4.35
N ALA A 27 -7.28 -19.11 4.77
CA ALA A 27 -6.28 -19.52 5.76
C ALA A 27 -6.80 -19.46 7.21
N ASP A 28 -7.68 -18.51 7.52
CA ASP A 28 -8.35 -18.32 8.83
C ASP A 28 -7.43 -18.48 10.07
N THR A 29 -6.22 -17.91 10.03
CA THR A 29 -5.21 -18.13 11.07
C THR A 29 -5.23 -17.10 12.20
N GLY A 30 -5.91 -15.95 12.02
CA GLY A 30 -5.88 -14.82 12.95
C GLY A 30 -4.53 -14.08 13.09
N HIS A 31 -3.44 -14.68 12.61
CA HIS A 31 -2.08 -14.12 12.66
C HIS A 31 -1.77 -13.17 11.50
N ILE A 32 -2.52 -13.25 10.40
CA ILE A 32 -2.34 -12.44 9.20
C ILE A 32 -3.59 -11.60 8.99
N GLN A 33 -3.41 -10.31 8.74
CA GLN A 33 -4.52 -9.37 8.53
C GLN A 33 -4.48 -8.77 7.13
N PHE A 34 -5.65 -8.69 6.50
CA PHE A 34 -5.78 -8.04 5.19
C PHE A 34 -5.91 -6.51 5.37
N SER A 35 -5.00 -5.76 4.75
CA SER A 35 -5.12 -4.30 4.69
C SER A 35 -6.17 -3.91 3.64
N GLY A 36 -7.39 -3.65 4.11
CA GLY A 36 -8.56 -3.26 3.30
C GLY A 36 -8.41 -1.94 2.56
N ALA A 37 -9.30 -1.71 1.57
CA ALA A 37 -9.40 -0.42 0.90
C ALA A 37 -10.30 0.51 1.72
N PHE A 38 -9.95 1.78 1.80
CA PHE A 38 -10.76 2.79 2.47
C PHE A 38 -11.43 3.69 1.43
N ALA A 39 -12.72 3.95 1.60
CA ALA A 39 -13.49 4.78 0.66
C ALA A 39 -13.18 6.27 0.79
N ASP A 40 -12.86 6.72 2.01
CA ASP A 40 -12.59 8.12 2.32
C ASP A 40 -11.11 8.31 2.73
N PRO A 41 -10.25 8.75 1.80
CA PRO A 41 -8.82 8.94 2.09
C PRO A 41 -8.56 10.13 3.03
N LEU A 42 -9.41 11.15 3.06
CA LEU A 42 -9.22 12.32 3.93
C LEU A 42 -9.52 11.95 5.38
N LYS A 43 -10.61 11.23 5.61
CA LYS A 43 -10.93 10.69 6.93
C LYS A 43 -9.86 9.72 7.41
N LEU A 44 -9.32 8.88 6.51
CA LEU A 44 -8.24 7.97 6.85
C LEU A 44 -6.97 8.72 7.28
N LEU A 45 -6.60 9.79 6.56
CA LEU A 45 -5.46 10.63 6.91
C LEU A 45 -5.64 11.25 8.31
N ALA A 46 -6.78 11.93 8.55
CA ALA A 46 -7.09 12.52 9.86
C ALA A 46 -7.11 11.48 11.01
N THR A 47 -7.58 10.27 10.72
CA THR A 47 -7.54 9.16 11.69
C THR A 47 -6.10 8.70 11.94
N SER A 48 -5.28 8.62 10.90
CA SER A 48 -3.87 8.27 11.04
C SER A 48 -3.11 9.29 11.89
N GLU A 49 -3.41 10.58 11.74
CA GLU A 49 -2.87 11.67 12.57
C GLU A 49 -3.29 11.49 14.03
N SER A 50 -4.59 11.28 14.25
CA SER A 50 -5.16 11.11 15.60
C SER A 50 -4.59 9.89 16.34
N LEU A 51 -4.18 8.86 15.61
CA LEU A 51 -3.57 7.65 16.14
C LEU A 51 -2.03 7.74 16.25
N GLY A 52 -1.42 8.87 15.89
CA GLY A 52 0.04 9.05 15.91
C GLY A 52 0.78 8.18 14.88
N LEU A 53 0.11 7.78 13.81
CA LEU A 53 0.72 7.04 12.69
C LEU A 53 1.46 8.00 11.76
N GLU A 54 2.37 7.47 10.93
CA GLU A 54 3.19 8.27 10.01
C GLU A 54 2.38 8.94 8.89
N GLY A 55 1.28 8.30 8.45
CA GLY A 55 0.42 8.79 7.37
C GLY A 55 -0.25 7.65 6.61
N ILE A 56 -0.58 7.89 5.33
CA ILE A 56 -1.26 6.92 4.46
C ILE A 56 -0.47 6.64 3.18
N VAL A 57 -0.68 5.45 2.61
CA VAL A 57 -0.13 5.08 1.31
C VAL A 57 -1.27 4.95 0.30
N SER A 58 -1.21 5.74 -0.76
CA SER A 58 -2.10 5.65 -1.92
C SER A 58 -1.42 4.90 -3.06
N LYS A 59 -2.21 4.07 -3.76
CA LYS A 59 -1.76 3.26 -4.89
C LYS A 59 -2.81 3.35 -6.00
N ARG A 60 -2.36 3.41 -7.26
CA ARG A 60 -3.25 3.38 -8.43
C ARG A 60 -3.90 2.00 -8.54
N ARG A 61 -5.21 1.97 -8.80
CA ARG A 61 -6.01 0.72 -8.84
C ARG A 61 -5.62 -0.19 -10.00
N ASP A 62 -5.28 0.42 -11.12
CA ASP A 62 -4.92 -0.20 -12.39
C ASP A 62 -3.41 -0.48 -12.52
N SER A 63 -2.60 -0.16 -11.51
CA SER A 63 -1.14 -0.32 -11.64
C SER A 63 -0.66 -1.75 -11.42
N ALA A 64 0.16 -2.20 -12.38
CA ALA A 64 1.05 -3.35 -12.20
C ALA A 64 2.11 -3.05 -11.13
N TYR A 65 2.56 -4.09 -10.42
CA TYR A 65 3.65 -3.94 -9.46
C TYR A 65 4.99 -3.82 -10.18
N ARG A 66 5.75 -2.77 -9.87
CA ARG A 66 7.13 -2.60 -10.33
C ARG A 66 8.07 -2.66 -9.14
N PRO A 67 9.04 -3.58 -9.11
CA PRO A 67 10.07 -3.57 -8.08
C PRO A 67 10.91 -2.29 -8.18
N GLY A 68 11.27 -1.72 -7.04
CA GLY A 68 12.16 -0.56 -6.96
C GLY A 68 11.52 0.68 -6.32
N PRO A 69 12.30 1.77 -6.20
CA PRO A 69 11.92 2.98 -5.45
C PRO A 69 10.79 3.80 -6.09
N ASP A 70 10.48 3.55 -7.36
CA ASP A 70 9.45 4.25 -8.15
C ASP A 70 8.27 3.33 -8.50
N ALA A 71 7.90 2.44 -7.57
CA ALA A 71 6.85 1.43 -7.72
C ALA A 71 5.41 1.97 -7.94
N GLY A 72 5.24 3.24 -8.32
CA GLY A 72 3.95 3.86 -8.61
C GLY A 72 3.06 4.05 -7.37
N LEU A 73 3.67 4.14 -6.19
CA LEU A 73 3.01 4.45 -4.92
C LEU A 73 3.21 5.93 -4.56
N ALA A 74 2.20 6.53 -3.93
CA ALA A 74 2.26 7.86 -3.34
C ALA A 74 2.09 7.73 -1.83
N GLN A 75 3.06 8.22 -1.06
CA GLN A 75 2.99 8.27 0.41
C GLN A 75 2.64 9.70 0.83
N VAL A 76 1.63 9.83 1.68
CA VAL A 76 1.21 11.10 2.29
C VAL A 76 1.57 11.02 3.77
N GLN A 77 2.43 11.91 4.23
CA GLN A 77 2.88 11.98 5.62
C GLN A 77 1.97 12.92 6.42
N ASN A 78 1.80 12.61 7.70
CA ASN A 78 1.12 13.45 8.67
C ASN A 78 2.04 14.62 9.03
N GLY A 79 1.63 15.85 8.69
CA GLY A 79 2.46 17.04 8.90
C GLY A 79 1.94 18.26 8.14
N GLY A 80 1.51 19.27 8.89
CA GLY A 80 1.30 20.62 8.35
C GLY A 80 2.58 21.10 7.66
N VAL A 81 2.38 21.88 6.59
CA VAL A 81 3.37 22.56 5.72
C VAL A 81 4.76 22.79 6.34
N GLU A 82 5.58 21.74 6.43
CA GLU A 82 7.02 21.85 6.57
C GLU A 82 7.66 20.95 5.52
N GLY A 83 8.09 21.61 4.45
CA GLY A 83 9.09 21.19 3.47
C GLY A 83 9.09 19.70 3.12
N CYS A 84 8.62 19.40 1.91
CA CYS A 84 8.96 18.18 1.18
C CYS A 84 10.48 17.93 1.29
N LYS A 85 10.93 17.14 2.26
CA LYS A 85 12.35 16.86 2.46
C LYS A 85 12.75 15.98 1.28
N PRO A 86 13.66 16.43 0.39
CA PRO A 86 14.07 15.60 -0.73
C PRO A 86 14.63 14.29 -0.17
N ARG A 87 14.15 13.15 -0.70
CA ARG A 87 14.69 11.82 -0.38
C ARG A 87 16.21 11.90 -0.55
N SER A 88 16.98 11.74 0.52
CA SER A 88 18.43 11.67 0.44
C SER A 88 18.82 10.52 -0.50
N PRO A 89 19.70 10.73 -1.50
CA PRO A 89 20.18 9.62 -2.31
C PRO A 89 20.97 8.67 -1.41
N ARG A 90 20.58 7.40 -1.39
CA ARG A 90 21.32 6.36 -0.68
C ARG A 90 22.59 6.10 -1.49
N ALA A 91 23.74 6.23 -0.84
CA ALA A 91 25.05 5.97 -1.44
C ALA A 91 25.10 4.57 -2.09
N ALA A 92 25.83 4.49 -3.20
CA ALA A 92 26.01 3.31 -4.05
C ALA A 92 26.64 2.12 -3.30
#